data_AF-A0A354RD43-F1
#
_entry.id   AF-A0A354RD43-F1
#
_cell.length_a   1.000
_cell.length_b   1.000
_cell.length_c   1.000
_cell.angle_alpha   90.00
_cell.angle_beta   90.00
_cell.angle_gamma   90.00
#
_symmetry.space_group_name_H-M   'P 1'
#
loop_
_entity.id
_entity.type
_entity.pdbx_description
1 polymer ?
#
loop_
_entity_poly.entity_id
_entity_poly.type
_entity_poly.pdbx_seq_one_letter_code
_entity_poly.pdbx_strand_id
1 'polypeptide(L)'
;MMLLPVRLTSHAILALGSLGALFGQETDLKDEDPAIPNIRLTEKNWGQGSPQDVVAILESTARQLFPYTGKKEWADVLVGKSPHGPVVLFRRGELGEYLVNLNTHDRFWCQYAFQFAHEIGHVICGFRKGDRSNLWFEETICEVASLFALEKMAMEWNQSAPHPNWKPYAVEFKKYAEQRISKHRLPESHTLAQWYEERASMLKAKADDRDSNTRMATALLPLFRKYPIGWEACTFLNLRKTKQPKSFETYLKEWLENCSSVEQRAFVRKVSQSFGHVLPPESNGPLNSSTEIK
;
A
#
# COMPACT_ATOMS: atom_id res chain seq x y z
N MET A 1 41.42 -60.85 39.48
CA MET A 1 40.29 -59.90 39.71
C MET A 1 39.72 -59.55 38.34
N MET A 2 38.51 -60.06 38.03
CA MET A 2 37.62 -59.82 36.85
C MET A 2 38.22 -59.95 35.42
N LEU A 3 38.00 -61.05 34.68
CA LEU A 3 36.84 -61.47 33.84
C LEU A 3 36.63 -60.70 32.51
N LEU A 4 36.97 -61.40 31.41
CA LEU A 4 36.21 -61.60 30.13
C LEU A 4 36.02 -60.46 29.08
N PRO A 5 35.69 -60.81 27.80
CA PRO A 5 36.22 -60.19 26.58
C PRO A 5 35.13 -59.90 25.48
N VAL A 6 35.54 -59.73 24.21
CA VAL A 6 34.82 -60.03 22.93
C VAL A 6 33.84 -58.97 22.32
N ARG A 7 34.28 -58.48 21.15
CA ARG A 7 33.64 -58.18 19.83
C ARG A 7 32.32 -57.39 19.64
N LEU A 8 32.43 -56.46 18.66
CA LEU A 8 31.55 -56.06 17.54
C LEU A 8 30.19 -55.40 17.81
N THR A 9 29.98 -54.24 17.17
CA THR A 9 28.77 -53.96 16.36
C THR A 9 29.02 -52.77 15.41
N SER A 10 28.72 -53.00 14.14
CA SER A 10 28.56 -52.00 13.07
C SER A 10 27.44 -51.03 13.38
N HIS A 11 27.58 -49.74 13.04
CA HIS A 11 26.43 -48.90 12.67
C HIS A 11 26.81 -47.95 11.53
N ALA A 12 26.00 -48.02 10.48
CA ALA A 12 26.05 -47.22 9.26
C ALA A 12 25.75 -45.74 9.57
N ILE A 13 26.47 -44.85 8.91
CA ILE A 13 26.17 -43.41 8.88
C ILE A 13 25.03 -43.20 7.88
N LEU A 14 23.83 -42.94 8.39
CA LEU A 14 22.71 -42.43 7.60
C LEU A 14 23.01 -40.97 7.24
N ALA A 15 23.14 -40.70 5.94
CA ALA A 15 23.09 -39.36 5.38
C ALA A 15 21.65 -38.85 5.45
N LEU A 16 21.37 -37.95 6.41
CA LEU A 16 20.18 -37.11 6.40
C LEU A 16 20.50 -35.85 5.59
N GLY A 17 20.10 -35.86 4.33
CA GLY A 17 20.04 -34.66 3.51
C GLY A 17 18.96 -33.73 4.05
N SER A 18 19.36 -32.57 4.55
CA SER A 18 18.46 -31.46 4.82
C SER A 18 18.15 -30.73 3.52
N LEU A 19 16.89 -30.82 3.08
CA LEU A 19 16.29 -29.89 2.13
C LEU A 19 16.30 -28.48 2.74
N GLY A 20 17.30 -27.68 2.41
CA GLY A 20 17.28 -26.23 2.57
C GLY A 20 16.71 -25.61 1.29
N ALA A 21 15.41 -25.30 1.29
CA ALA A 21 14.74 -24.63 0.19
C ALA A 21 15.23 -23.17 0.08
N LEU A 22 15.84 -22.86 -1.07
CA LEU A 22 15.73 -21.63 -1.87
C LEU A 22 15.30 -20.37 -1.09
N PHE A 23 16.24 -19.78 -0.37
CA PHE A 23 16.19 -18.33 -0.14
C PHE A 23 16.59 -17.64 -1.44
N GLY A 24 15.63 -16.91 -2.02
CA GLY A 24 15.89 -16.02 -3.15
C GLY A 24 17.02 -15.05 -2.81
N GLN A 25 17.88 -14.80 -3.79
CA GLN A 25 18.98 -13.85 -3.69
C GLN A 25 18.47 -12.52 -3.12
N GLU A 26 18.91 -12.19 -1.90
CA GLU A 26 18.98 -10.82 -1.43
C GLU A 26 19.92 -10.08 -2.38
N THR A 27 19.34 -9.32 -3.30
CA THR A 27 20.09 -8.36 -4.09
C THR A 27 20.55 -7.26 -3.14
N ASP A 28 21.84 -7.24 -2.90
CA ASP A 28 22.61 -6.20 -2.21
C ASP A 28 22.47 -4.86 -2.96
N LEU A 29 21.35 -4.17 -2.72
CA LEU A 29 21.12 -2.80 -3.15
C LEU A 29 21.76 -1.90 -2.09
N LYS A 30 22.90 -1.30 -2.44
CA LYS A 30 23.54 -0.24 -1.65
C LYS A 30 22.49 0.83 -1.30
N ASP A 31 22.47 1.22 -0.03
CA ASP A 31 21.62 2.26 0.59
C ASP A 31 21.65 3.59 -0.19
N GLU A 32 20.84 3.72 -1.23
CA GLU A 32 20.27 5.02 -1.57
C GLU A 32 19.00 5.17 -0.73
N ASP A 33 18.94 6.28 0.02
CA ASP A 33 17.76 6.64 0.81
C ASP A 33 16.51 6.51 -0.08
N PRO A 34 15.48 5.75 0.33
CA PRO A 34 14.33 5.50 -0.53
C PRO A 34 13.75 6.82 -1.03
N ALA A 35 13.64 6.97 -2.36
CA ALA A 35 13.20 8.20 -2.99
C ALA A 35 11.78 8.59 -2.57
N ILE A 36 11.67 9.37 -1.51
CA ILE A 36 10.43 10.01 -1.06
C ILE A 36 10.46 11.49 -1.49
N PRO A 37 9.29 12.11 -1.78
CA PRO A 37 9.25 13.56 -1.99
C PRO A 37 9.66 14.31 -0.72
N ASN A 38 10.16 15.53 -0.88
CA ASN A 38 10.39 16.42 0.26
C ASN A 38 9.04 16.78 0.91
N ILE A 39 8.96 16.68 2.24
CA ILE A 39 7.74 16.93 3.02
C ILE A 39 7.97 18.14 3.90
N ARG A 40 7.13 19.18 3.72
CA ARG A 40 7.24 20.44 4.47
C ARG A 40 5.94 20.83 5.11
N LEU A 41 5.99 21.29 6.35
CA LEU A 41 4.82 21.82 7.05
C LEU A 41 4.55 23.26 6.62
N THR A 42 3.29 23.57 6.33
CA THR A 42 2.83 24.94 6.02
C THR A 42 2.55 25.75 7.28
N GLU A 43 2.42 25.09 8.42
CA GLU A 43 2.13 25.69 9.71
C GLU A 43 3.05 25.12 10.80
N LYS A 44 3.36 25.94 11.82
CA LYS A 44 4.22 25.54 12.94
C LYS A 44 3.47 24.95 14.13
N ASN A 45 2.18 25.26 14.30
CA ASN A 45 1.44 24.88 15.50
C ASN A 45 0.71 23.52 15.33
N TRP A 46 1.35 22.47 15.82
CA TRP A 46 0.79 21.12 15.88
C TRP A 46 0.46 20.68 17.31
N GLY A 47 0.23 21.65 18.21
CA GLY A 47 -0.03 21.37 19.62
C GLY A 47 1.21 20.87 20.35
N GLN A 48 1.10 19.74 21.04
CA GLN A 48 2.21 19.09 21.76
C GLN A 48 3.21 18.35 20.87
N GLY A 49 2.94 18.23 19.56
CA GLY A 49 3.89 17.66 18.61
C GLY A 49 4.81 18.73 18.06
N SER A 50 6.12 18.57 18.19
CA SER A 50 7.06 19.50 17.57
C SER A 50 6.99 19.38 16.04
N PRO A 51 7.21 20.47 15.27
CA PRO A 51 7.24 20.40 13.81
C PRO A 51 8.21 19.34 13.27
N GLN A 52 9.36 19.17 13.92
CA GLN A 52 10.38 18.18 13.56
C GLN A 52 9.85 16.76 13.75
N ASP A 53 9.21 16.49 14.88
CA ASP A 53 8.62 15.18 15.16
C ASP A 53 7.51 14.85 14.15
N VAL A 54 6.66 15.83 13.85
CA VAL A 54 5.59 15.66 12.85
C VAL A 54 6.20 15.31 11.49
N VAL A 55 7.20 16.05 11.01
CA VAL A 55 7.89 15.72 9.75
C VAL A 55 8.49 14.30 9.80
N ALA A 56 9.15 13.93 10.89
CA ALA A 56 9.73 12.59 11.03
C ALA A 56 8.68 11.46 10.94
N ILE A 57 7.47 11.66 11.47
CA ILE A 57 6.34 10.71 11.29
C ILE A 57 5.91 10.64 9.83
N LEU A 58 5.75 11.80 9.17
CA LEU A 58 5.26 11.87 7.78
C LEU A 58 6.27 11.26 6.80
N GLU A 59 7.57 11.52 6.99
CA GLU A 59 8.65 10.89 6.22
C GLU A 59 8.71 9.38 6.47
N SER A 60 8.61 8.95 7.73
CA SER A 60 8.54 7.51 8.06
C SER A 60 7.34 6.85 7.37
N THR A 61 6.20 7.53 7.29
CA THR A 61 5.00 7.05 6.59
C THR A 61 5.23 7.00 5.08
N ALA A 62 5.80 8.04 4.49
CA ALA A 62 6.09 8.15 3.06
C ALA A 62 7.03 7.04 2.57
N ARG A 63 8.07 6.71 3.35
CA ARG A 63 9.02 5.63 3.05
C ARG A 63 8.35 4.25 2.94
N GLN A 64 7.17 4.07 3.52
CA GLN A 64 6.45 2.81 3.40
C GLN A 64 5.69 2.65 2.08
N LEU A 65 5.52 3.72 1.29
CA LEU A 65 4.66 3.69 0.09
C LEU A 65 5.43 4.06 -1.18
N PHE A 66 6.10 5.22 -1.20
CA PHE A 66 6.72 5.77 -2.40
C PHE A 66 7.77 4.85 -3.06
N PRO A 67 8.63 4.13 -2.33
CA PRO A 67 9.63 3.24 -2.94
C PRO A 67 9.02 2.12 -3.80
N TYR A 68 7.77 1.75 -3.53
CA TYR A 68 7.06 0.70 -4.26
C TYR A 68 6.31 1.22 -5.50
N THR A 69 6.37 2.52 -5.79
CA THR A 69 5.61 3.14 -6.89
C THR A 69 6.28 3.01 -8.26
N GLY A 70 7.51 2.50 -8.33
CA GLY A 70 8.30 2.43 -9.57
C GLY A 70 8.72 3.79 -10.16
N LYS A 71 8.21 4.90 -9.60
CA LYS A 71 8.49 6.26 -10.05
C LYS A 71 9.67 6.84 -9.27
N LYS A 72 10.66 7.38 -9.99
CA LYS A 72 11.89 7.94 -9.40
C LYS A 72 11.69 9.30 -8.74
N GLU A 73 10.75 10.10 -9.24
CA GLU A 73 10.56 11.48 -8.80
C GLU A 73 9.10 11.81 -8.51
N TRP A 74 8.86 12.42 -7.36
CA TRP A 74 7.57 12.97 -6.97
C TRP A 74 7.75 14.44 -6.64
N ALA A 75 6.76 15.27 -7.00
CA ALA A 75 6.74 16.65 -6.52
C ALA A 75 6.62 16.66 -4.99
N ASP A 76 7.18 17.69 -4.38
CA ASP A 76 7.11 17.91 -2.92
C ASP A 76 5.68 17.87 -2.39
N VAL A 77 5.57 17.57 -1.09
CA VAL A 77 4.31 17.55 -0.36
C VAL A 77 4.33 18.65 0.70
N LEU A 78 3.41 19.61 0.56
CA LEU A 78 3.17 20.62 1.58
C LEU A 78 2.01 20.14 2.47
N VAL A 79 2.27 20.04 3.78
CA VAL A 79 1.34 19.50 4.76
C VAL A 79 0.82 20.61 5.68
N GLY A 80 -0.49 20.79 5.72
CA GLY A 80 -1.19 21.76 6.58
C GLY A 80 -2.26 21.11 7.44
N LYS A 81 -3.10 21.92 8.08
CA LYS A 81 -4.18 21.47 8.95
C LYS A 81 -5.55 21.70 8.32
N SER A 82 -6.51 20.85 8.68
CA SER A 82 -7.91 20.99 8.29
C SER A 82 -8.83 20.63 9.46
N PRO A 83 -9.81 21.49 9.81
CA PRO A 83 -10.81 21.15 10.83
C PRO A 83 -11.89 20.18 10.30
N HIS A 84 -11.94 19.93 9.00
CA HIS A 84 -12.99 19.17 8.33
C HIS A 84 -12.60 17.73 7.95
N GLY A 85 -11.44 17.26 8.42
CA GLY A 85 -10.88 15.96 8.04
C GLY A 85 -9.64 16.07 7.17
N PRO A 86 -8.88 14.98 7.01
CA PRO A 86 -7.74 14.96 6.10
C PRO A 86 -8.21 15.08 4.64
N VAL A 87 -7.39 15.72 3.81
CA VAL A 87 -7.70 15.94 2.39
C VAL A 87 -6.45 16.31 1.58
N VAL A 88 -6.30 15.72 0.40
CA VAL A 88 -5.43 16.22 -0.66
C VAL A 88 -6.19 17.18 -1.58
N LEU A 89 -5.66 18.37 -1.78
CA LEU A 89 -6.31 19.39 -2.61
C LEU A 89 -6.02 19.14 -4.09
N PHE A 90 -7.03 19.30 -4.95
CA PHE A 90 -6.85 19.23 -6.41
C PHE A 90 -5.95 20.33 -6.98
N ARG A 91 -5.84 21.46 -6.28
CA ARG A 91 -4.91 22.53 -6.66
C ARG A 91 -3.50 22.15 -6.22
N ARG A 92 -2.50 22.63 -6.95
CA ARG A 92 -1.08 22.48 -6.60
C ARG A 92 -0.56 23.72 -5.89
N GLY A 93 0.57 23.58 -5.20
CA GLY A 93 1.37 24.73 -4.77
C GLY A 93 2.01 25.45 -5.96
N GLU A 94 2.68 26.58 -5.68
CA GLU A 94 3.27 27.45 -6.70
C GLU A 94 4.35 26.75 -7.53
N LEU A 95 5.08 25.81 -6.93
CA LEU A 95 6.11 25.00 -7.61
C LEU A 95 5.57 23.65 -8.07
N GLY A 96 4.25 23.48 -8.06
CA GLY A 96 3.60 22.24 -8.42
C GLY A 96 3.53 21.23 -7.27
N GLU A 97 3.67 21.63 -6.00
CA GLU A 97 3.61 20.73 -4.84
C GLU A 97 2.22 20.10 -4.67
N TYR A 98 2.18 18.88 -4.11
CA TYR A 98 0.95 18.31 -3.57
C TYR A 98 0.60 19.05 -2.28
N LEU A 99 -0.67 19.44 -2.12
CA LEU A 99 -1.15 20.08 -0.90
C LEU A 99 -2.00 19.08 -0.12
N VAL A 100 -1.52 18.65 1.04
CA VAL A 100 -2.19 17.69 1.93
C VAL A 100 -2.53 18.39 3.23
N ASN A 101 -3.77 18.30 3.68
CA ASN A 101 -4.15 18.77 5.00
C ASN A 101 -4.53 17.58 5.88
N LEU A 102 -4.16 17.64 7.16
CA LEU A 102 -4.49 16.60 8.14
C LEU A 102 -5.43 17.16 9.22
N ASN A 103 -6.26 16.29 9.79
CA ASN A 103 -7.08 16.60 10.95
C ASN A 103 -6.59 15.80 12.15
N THR A 104 -5.38 16.14 12.60
CA THR A 104 -4.76 15.59 13.79
C THR A 104 -3.81 16.62 14.40
N HIS A 105 -3.42 16.42 15.65
CA HIS A 105 -2.60 17.36 16.42
C HIS A 105 -1.91 16.61 17.57
N ASP A 106 -1.18 17.34 18.39
CA ASP A 106 -0.43 16.80 19.53
C ASP A 106 0.45 15.63 19.12
N ARG A 107 0.52 14.60 19.98
CA ARG A 107 1.35 13.41 19.81
C ARG A 107 0.53 12.21 19.34
N PHE A 108 -0.56 12.43 18.59
CA PHE A 108 -1.39 11.36 18.04
C PHE A 108 -0.73 10.69 16.82
N TRP A 109 0.49 10.16 16.96
CA TRP A 109 1.33 9.69 15.84
C TRP A 109 0.68 8.64 14.94
N CYS A 110 -0.09 7.71 15.51
CA CYS A 110 -0.86 6.76 14.69
C CYS A 110 -1.89 7.45 13.78
N GLN A 111 -2.49 8.57 14.21
CA GLN A 111 -3.42 9.34 13.37
C GLN A 111 -2.68 10.09 12.27
N TYR A 112 -1.51 10.68 12.56
CA TYR A 112 -0.67 11.30 11.51
C TYR A 112 -0.32 10.28 10.43
N ALA A 113 0.22 9.11 10.81
CA ALA A 113 0.58 8.06 9.88
C ALA A 113 -0.64 7.56 9.08
N PHE A 114 -1.74 7.28 9.75
CA PHE A 114 -2.96 6.79 9.11
C PHE A 114 -3.55 7.80 8.11
N GLN A 115 -3.73 9.07 8.53
CA GLN A 115 -4.33 10.10 7.69
C GLN A 115 -3.40 10.49 6.54
N PHE A 116 -2.10 10.64 6.80
CA PHE A 116 -1.16 11.01 5.74
C PHE A 116 -1.02 9.92 4.70
N ALA A 117 -0.91 8.65 5.11
CA ALA A 117 -0.90 7.52 4.17
C ALA A 117 -2.17 7.45 3.31
N HIS A 118 -3.33 7.82 3.86
CA HIS A 118 -4.58 7.90 3.10
C HIS A 118 -4.46 8.93 1.97
N GLU A 119 -4.04 10.15 2.28
CA GLU A 119 -3.89 11.22 1.29
C GLU A 119 -2.76 10.93 0.29
N ILE A 120 -1.68 10.27 0.72
CA ILE A 120 -0.64 9.77 -0.19
C ILE A 120 -1.18 8.65 -1.09
N GLY A 121 -2.13 7.83 -0.62
CA GLY A 121 -2.86 6.88 -1.45
C GLY A 121 -3.54 7.55 -2.64
N HIS A 122 -4.20 8.70 -2.44
CA HIS A 122 -4.78 9.50 -3.51
C HIS A 122 -3.71 10.03 -4.48
N VAL A 123 -2.59 10.55 -3.93
CA VAL A 123 -1.43 11.01 -4.71
C VAL A 123 -0.91 9.90 -5.62
N ILE A 124 -0.68 8.71 -5.08
CA ILE A 124 -0.21 7.54 -5.81
C ILE A 124 -1.23 7.13 -6.86
N CYS A 125 -2.52 7.09 -6.52
CA CYS A 125 -3.60 6.77 -7.47
C CYS A 125 -3.77 7.80 -8.59
N GLY A 126 -3.02 8.90 -8.59
CA GLY A 126 -3.10 9.95 -9.60
C GLY A 126 -4.43 10.71 -9.56
N PHE A 127 -4.93 10.99 -8.35
CA PHE A 127 -6.18 11.69 -8.09
C PHE A 127 -6.39 12.89 -9.02
N ARG A 128 -7.62 13.03 -9.52
CA ARG A 128 -8.02 14.14 -10.40
C ARG A 128 -9.52 14.35 -10.37
N LYS A 129 -9.95 15.55 -10.76
CA LYS A 129 -11.37 15.87 -10.95
C LYS A 129 -11.95 15.00 -12.08
N GLY A 130 -13.17 14.54 -11.91
CA GLY A 130 -13.87 13.71 -12.88
C GLY A 130 -15.14 13.11 -12.29
N ASP A 131 -15.66 12.10 -12.98
CA ASP A 131 -16.75 11.28 -12.49
C ASP A 131 -16.37 10.62 -11.16
N ARG A 132 -17.37 10.47 -10.30
CA ARG A 132 -17.23 9.96 -8.93
C ARG A 132 -17.80 8.55 -8.76
N SER A 133 -18.32 7.92 -9.81
CA SER A 133 -19.04 6.65 -9.71
C SER A 133 -18.19 5.50 -9.18
N ASN A 134 -16.87 5.57 -9.39
CA ASN A 134 -15.89 4.60 -8.89
C ASN A 134 -14.89 5.21 -7.89
N LEU A 135 -15.15 6.43 -7.38
CA LEU A 135 -14.25 7.06 -6.40
C LEU A 135 -14.12 6.23 -5.13
N TRP A 136 -15.18 5.51 -4.73
CA TRP A 136 -15.16 4.61 -3.57
C TRP A 136 -14.04 3.57 -3.62
N PHE A 137 -13.63 3.15 -4.82
CA PHE A 137 -12.54 2.19 -4.99
C PHE A 137 -11.20 2.85 -4.70
N GLU A 138 -11.00 4.09 -5.16
CA GLU A 138 -9.82 4.90 -4.81
C GLU A 138 -9.75 5.13 -3.29
N GLU A 139 -10.86 5.51 -2.64
CA GLU A 139 -10.95 5.63 -1.17
C GLU A 139 -10.58 4.32 -0.46
N THR A 140 -10.99 3.17 -1.03
CA THR A 140 -10.64 1.85 -0.50
C THR A 140 -9.15 1.57 -0.62
N ILE A 141 -8.50 1.91 -1.74
CA ILE A 141 -7.04 1.80 -1.89
C ILE A 141 -6.32 2.73 -0.91
N CYS A 142 -6.86 3.92 -0.63
CA CYS A 142 -6.29 4.84 0.35
C CYS A 142 -6.38 4.28 1.78
N GLU A 143 -7.48 3.60 2.14
CA GLU A 143 -7.57 2.84 3.39
C GLU A 143 -6.55 1.68 3.44
N VAL A 144 -6.31 0.98 2.32
CA VAL A 144 -5.24 -0.03 2.25
C VAL A 144 -3.88 0.61 2.52
N ALA A 145 -3.60 1.79 1.95
CA ALA A 145 -2.34 2.51 2.14
C ALA A 145 -2.11 2.86 3.61
N SER A 146 -3.15 3.31 4.32
CA SER A 146 -3.08 3.58 5.75
C SER A 146 -2.77 2.35 6.59
N LEU A 147 -3.44 1.23 6.33
CA LEU A 147 -3.19 0.00 7.07
C LEU A 147 -1.80 -0.58 6.76
N PHE A 148 -1.40 -0.57 5.48
CA PHE A 148 -0.10 -1.04 5.04
C PHE A 148 1.03 -0.21 5.66
N ALA A 149 0.93 1.12 5.65
CA ALA A 149 1.92 2.01 6.22
C ALA A 149 2.09 1.80 7.74
N LEU A 150 0.99 1.67 8.49
CA LEU A 150 1.06 1.41 9.93
C LEU A 150 1.76 0.09 10.26
N GLU A 151 1.44 -0.99 9.53
CA GLU A 151 2.09 -2.29 9.75
C GLU A 151 3.58 -2.25 9.42
N LYS A 152 3.93 -1.59 8.32
CA LYS A 152 5.31 -1.46 7.88
C LYS A 152 6.13 -0.55 8.80
N MET A 153 5.56 0.56 9.26
CA MET A 153 6.18 1.42 10.29
C MET A 153 6.38 0.66 11.60
N ALA A 154 5.43 -0.18 12.03
CA ALA A 154 5.60 -1.00 13.22
C ALA A 154 6.79 -1.98 13.09
N MET A 155 7.04 -2.51 11.89
CA MET A 155 8.19 -3.37 11.63
C MET A 155 9.50 -2.57 11.59
N GLU A 156 9.53 -1.47 10.83
CA GLU A 156 10.72 -0.62 10.68
C GLU A 156 11.14 -0.02 12.02
N TRP A 157 10.21 0.60 12.77
CA TRP A 157 10.54 1.30 14.00
C TRP A 157 11.04 0.38 15.12
N ASN A 158 10.72 -0.91 15.07
CA ASN A 158 11.30 -1.88 15.99
C ASN A 158 12.83 -2.00 15.81
N GLN A 159 13.34 -1.63 14.64
CA GLN A 159 14.76 -1.73 14.26
C GLN A 159 15.41 -0.34 14.13
N SER A 160 14.73 0.60 13.45
CA SER A 160 15.29 1.86 12.96
C SER A 160 14.27 3.02 13.02
N ALA A 161 13.72 3.30 14.21
CA ALA A 161 12.92 4.51 14.41
C ALA A 161 13.78 5.79 14.22
N PRO A 162 13.19 6.93 13.77
CA PRO A 162 13.91 8.20 13.55
C PRO A 162 14.72 8.67 14.77
N HIS A 163 14.19 8.41 15.97
CA HIS A 163 14.89 8.62 17.22
C HIS A 163 14.94 7.31 18.01
N PRO A 164 16.09 6.91 18.59
CA PRO A 164 16.21 5.62 19.29
C PRO A 164 15.20 5.42 20.43
N ASN A 165 14.83 6.49 21.12
CA ASN A 165 13.81 6.47 22.19
C ASN A 165 12.38 6.29 21.66
N TRP A 166 12.14 6.34 20.35
CA TRP A 166 10.83 6.10 19.74
C TRP A 166 10.59 4.64 19.37
N LYS A 167 11.62 3.79 19.37
CA LYS A 167 11.47 2.35 19.07
C LYS A 167 10.34 1.67 19.85
N PRO A 168 10.15 1.91 21.17
CA PRO A 168 9.05 1.31 21.92
C PRO A 168 7.65 1.70 21.41
N TYR A 169 7.50 2.82 20.70
CA TYR A 169 6.22 3.26 20.14
C TYR A 169 5.77 2.41 18.94
N ALA A 170 6.66 1.60 18.34
CA ALA A 170 6.33 0.73 17.21
C ALA A 170 5.11 -0.18 17.49
N VAL A 171 4.94 -0.62 18.74
CA VAL A 171 3.80 -1.43 19.17
C VAL A 171 2.47 -0.70 19.04
N GLU A 172 2.44 0.63 19.16
CA GLU A 172 1.21 1.42 19.06
C GLU A 172 0.71 1.52 17.61
N PHE A 173 1.62 1.56 16.62
CA PHE A 173 1.22 1.47 15.21
C PHE A 173 0.58 0.11 14.90
N LYS A 174 1.20 -0.98 15.39
CA LYS A 174 0.65 -2.34 15.26
C LYS A 174 -0.73 -2.44 15.89
N LYS A 175 -0.88 -2.01 17.15
CA LYS A 175 -2.18 -2.00 17.85
C LYS A 175 -3.23 -1.20 17.10
N TYR A 176 -2.89 -0.02 16.59
CA TYR A 176 -3.82 0.84 15.86
C TYR A 176 -4.29 0.18 14.54
N ALA A 177 -3.38 -0.44 13.80
CA ALA A 177 -3.71 -1.21 12.59
C ALA A 177 -4.60 -2.42 12.93
N GLU A 178 -4.22 -3.23 13.93
CA GLU A 178 -4.97 -4.42 14.36
C GLU A 178 -6.39 -4.08 14.84
N GLN A 179 -6.56 -2.97 15.58
CA GLN A 179 -7.88 -2.49 16.02
C GLN A 179 -8.76 -2.14 14.81
N ARG A 180 -8.22 -1.45 13.81
CA ARG A 180 -8.98 -1.13 12.60
C ARG A 180 -9.29 -2.36 11.75
N ILE A 181 -8.32 -3.25 11.58
CA ILE A 181 -8.48 -4.50 10.83
C ILE A 181 -9.54 -5.36 11.49
N SER A 182 -9.45 -5.60 12.80
CA SER A 182 -10.40 -6.45 13.55
C SER A 182 -11.83 -5.89 13.52
N LYS A 183 -11.99 -4.58 13.73
CA LYS A 183 -13.30 -3.91 13.68
C LYS A 183 -13.98 -3.99 12.30
N HIS A 184 -13.18 -3.98 11.23
CA HIS A 184 -13.69 -3.93 9.86
C HIS A 184 -13.34 -5.19 9.06
N ARG A 185 -13.24 -6.37 9.68
CA ARG A 185 -13.13 -7.61 8.88
C ARG A 185 -14.40 -7.82 8.06
N LEU A 186 -14.27 -8.38 6.87
CA LEU A 186 -15.43 -8.95 6.20
C LEU A 186 -16.09 -10.00 7.11
N PRO A 187 -17.43 -10.06 7.17
CA PRO A 187 -18.11 -11.18 7.80
C PRO A 187 -17.65 -12.50 7.17
N GLU A 188 -17.51 -13.56 7.97
CA GLU A 188 -17.07 -14.88 7.46
C GLU A 188 -18.01 -15.44 6.39
N SER A 189 -19.27 -15.02 6.40
CA SER A 189 -20.28 -15.39 5.41
C SER A 189 -20.15 -14.66 4.07
N HIS A 190 -19.25 -13.67 3.94
CA HIS A 190 -19.14 -12.84 2.75
C HIS A 190 -17.75 -12.92 2.13
N THR A 191 -17.73 -13.18 0.83
CA THR A 191 -16.60 -12.81 -0.03
C THR A 191 -16.60 -11.31 -0.28
N LEU A 192 -15.46 -10.75 -0.70
CA LEU A 192 -15.38 -9.35 -1.11
C LEU A 192 -16.31 -9.05 -2.30
N ALA A 193 -16.46 -9.98 -3.24
CA ALA A 193 -17.37 -9.86 -4.37
C ALA A 193 -18.83 -9.68 -3.93
N GLN A 194 -19.33 -10.55 -3.03
CA GLN A 194 -20.69 -10.46 -2.48
C GLN A 194 -20.90 -9.15 -1.71
N TRP A 195 -19.94 -8.78 -0.86
CA TRP A 195 -20.03 -7.53 -0.10
C TRP A 195 -20.08 -6.29 -1.01
N TYR A 196 -19.28 -6.28 -2.08
CA TYR A 196 -19.32 -5.21 -3.07
C TYR A 196 -20.65 -5.18 -3.82
N GLU A 197 -21.15 -6.32 -4.28
CA GLU A 197 -22.41 -6.42 -5.02
C GLU A 197 -23.59 -5.83 -4.22
N GLU A 198 -23.69 -6.18 -2.94
CA GLU A 198 -24.74 -5.66 -2.04
C GLU A 198 -24.64 -4.15 -1.80
N ARG A 199 -23.44 -3.56 -1.90
CA ARG A 199 -23.17 -2.16 -1.56
C ARG A 199 -22.88 -1.25 -2.74
N ALA A 200 -22.80 -1.78 -3.96
CA ALA A 200 -22.34 -1.04 -5.13
C ALA A 200 -23.11 0.28 -5.35
N SER A 201 -24.44 0.27 -5.16
CA SER A 201 -25.28 1.46 -5.28
C SER A 201 -24.97 2.51 -4.20
N MET A 202 -24.78 2.08 -2.94
CA MET A 202 -24.42 2.96 -1.83
C MET A 202 -23.02 3.55 -2.00
N LEU A 203 -22.05 2.73 -2.39
CA LEU A 203 -20.66 3.15 -2.64
C LEU A 203 -20.58 4.18 -3.77
N LYS A 204 -21.40 4.01 -4.82
CA LYS A 204 -21.52 5.00 -5.90
C LYS A 204 -22.12 6.32 -5.42
N ALA A 205 -23.12 6.28 -4.53
CA ALA A 205 -23.78 7.47 -3.99
C ALA A 205 -22.92 8.20 -2.94
N LYS A 206 -22.19 7.45 -2.12
CA LYS A 206 -21.34 7.94 -1.03
C LYS A 206 -19.99 7.24 -1.08
N ALA A 207 -19.07 7.84 -1.82
CA ALA A 207 -17.77 7.24 -2.11
C ALA A 207 -16.88 7.10 -0.87
N ASP A 208 -17.03 8.01 0.09
CA ASP A 208 -16.26 8.14 1.33
C ASP A 208 -16.95 7.45 2.52
N ASP A 209 -17.72 6.39 2.26
CA ASP A 209 -18.27 5.55 3.33
C ASP A 209 -17.17 4.74 4.03
N ARG A 210 -16.49 5.40 4.98
CA ARG A 210 -15.28 4.90 5.66
C ARG A 210 -15.42 3.50 6.24
N ASP A 211 -16.59 3.11 6.77
CA ASP A 211 -16.80 1.73 7.26
C ASP A 211 -16.70 0.72 6.12
N SER A 212 -17.44 0.96 5.02
CA SER A 212 -17.41 0.09 3.85
C SER A 212 -16.02 0.09 3.18
N ASN A 213 -15.38 1.26 3.03
CA ASN A 213 -14.04 1.35 2.45
C ASN A 213 -12.99 0.61 3.30
N THR A 214 -12.97 0.84 4.61
CA THR A 214 -12.02 0.16 5.52
C THR A 214 -12.25 -1.34 5.46
N ARG A 215 -13.52 -1.79 5.41
CA ARG A 215 -13.83 -3.22 5.34
C ARG A 215 -13.30 -3.90 4.10
N MET A 216 -13.54 -3.30 2.93
CA MET A 216 -12.98 -3.79 1.67
C MET A 216 -11.45 -3.69 1.66
N ALA A 217 -10.88 -2.65 2.28
CA ALA A 217 -9.43 -2.52 2.42
C ALA A 217 -8.81 -3.66 3.24
N THR A 218 -9.45 -4.12 4.32
CA THR A 218 -8.94 -5.28 5.09
C THR A 218 -8.87 -6.56 4.23
N ALA A 219 -9.78 -6.71 3.27
CA ALA A 219 -9.82 -7.84 2.35
C ALA A 219 -8.75 -7.75 1.25
N LEU A 220 -8.42 -6.53 0.79
CA LEU A 220 -7.39 -6.30 -0.22
C LEU A 220 -5.97 -6.23 0.37
N LEU A 221 -5.83 -5.85 1.63
CA LEU A 221 -4.53 -5.67 2.29
C LEU A 221 -3.58 -6.88 2.14
N PRO A 222 -4.03 -8.15 2.26
CA PRO A 222 -3.16 -9.31 1.99
C PRO A 222 -2.54 -9.34 0.60
N LEU A 223 -3.24 -8.83 -0.44
CA LEU A 223 -2.68 -8.75 -1.79
C LEU A 223 -1.54 -7.72 -1.87
N PHE A 224 -1.71 -6.55 -1.27
CA PHE A 224 -0.68 -5.51 -1.24
C PHE A 224 0.54 -5.91 -0.40
N ARG A 225 0.34 -6.67 0.70
CA ARG A 225 1.45 -7.27 1.46
C ARG A 225 2.25 -8.25 0.61
N LYS A 226 1.57 -9.09 -0.16
CA LYS A 226 2.20 -10.16 -0.95
C LYS A 226 2.85 -9.63 -2.24
N TYR A 227 2.28 -8.58 -2.84
CA TYR A 227 2.70 -8.06 -4.13
C TYR A 227 2.89 -6.53 -4.06
N PRO A 228 4.05 -6.03 -3.58
CA PRO A 228 4.32 -4.60 -3.50
C PRO A 228 4.23 -3.86 -4.85
N ILE A 229 4.42 -4.57 -5.97
CA ILE A 229 4.17 -4.07 -7.34
C ILE A 229 2.75 -3.49 -7.52
N GLY A 230 1.82 -3.82 -6.64
CA GLY A 230 0.50 -3.22 -6.61
C GLY A 230 0.52 -1.70 -6.42
N TRP A 231 1.48 -1.16 -5.67
CA TRP A 231 1.63 0.29 -5.50
C TRP A 231 2.07 0.98 -6.79
N GLU A 232 2.95 0.36 -7.57
CA GLU A 232 3.31 0.81 -8.91
C GLU A 232 2.10 0.72 -9.85
N ALA A 233 1.33 -0.37 -9.81
CA ALA A 233 0.11 -0.49 -10.59
C ALA A 233 -0.89 0.63 -10.25
N CYS A 234 -1.03 1.00 -8.98
CA CYS A 234 -1.92 2.10 -8.55
C CYS A 234 -1.58 3.45 -9.22
N THR A 235 -0.34 3.69 -9.65
CA THR A 235 0.03 4.91 -10.38
C THR A 235 -0.71 5.10 -11.71
N PHE A 236 -1.29 4.02 -12.24
CA PHE A 236 -2.05 4.00 -13.49
C PHE A 236 -3.57 4.09 -13.30
N LEU A 237 -4.06 4.09 -12.05
CA LEU A 237 -5.48 3.90 -11.72
C LEU A 237 -6.39 4.98 -12.34
N ASN A 238 -6.06 6.26 -12.16
CA ASN A 238 -6.90 7.37 -12.61
C ASN A 238 -6.44 8.02 -13.93
N LEU A 239 -5.53 7.42 -14.71
CA LEU A 239 -4.98 8.07 -15.91
C LEU A 239 -6.03 8.44 -16.96
N ARG A 240 -7.08 7.62 -17.12
CA ARG A 240 -8.20 7.85 -18.05
C ARG A 240 -9.47 8.36 -17.37
N LYS A 241 -9.36 8.94 -16.16
CA LYS A 241 -10.53 9.50 -15.45
C LYS A 241 -11.09 10.70 -16.21
N THR A 242 -12.36 10.64 -16.57
CA THR A 242 -13.09 11.70 -17.27
C THR A 242 -14.35 12.07 -16.48
N LYS A 243 -15.14 13.04 -16.96
CA LYS A 243 -16.45 13.38 -16.37
C LYS A 243 -17.57 12.38 -16.72
N GLN A 244 -17.32 11.43 -17.63
CA GLN A 244 -18.33 10.46 -18.03
C GLN A 244 -18.37 9.29 -17.04
N PRO A 245 -19.56 8.89 -16.56
CA PRO A 245 -19.70 7.74 -15.68
C PRO A 245 -19.35 6.45 -16.42
N LYS A 246 -18.72 5.52 -15.70
CA LYS A 246 -18.35 4.19 -16.22
C LYS A 246 -18.74 3.12 -15.21
N SER A 247 -19.02 1.91 -15.71
CA SER A 247 -19.16 0.75 -14.83
C SER A 247 -17.83 0.46 -14.11
N PHE A 248 -17.90 -0.19 -12.96
CA PHE A 248 -16.69 -0.58 -12.22
C PHE A 248 -15.82 -1.55 -13.04
N GLU A 249 -16.42 -2.48 -13.77
CA GLU A 249 -15.70 -3.38 -14.69
C GLU A 249 -14.93 -2.61 -15.78
N THR A 250 -15.56 -1.60 -16.39
CA THR A 250 -14.89 -0.74 -17.38
C THR A 250 -13.72 0.01 -16.74
N TYR A 251 -13.90 0.51 -15.53
CA TYR A 251 -12.87 1.21 -14.78
C TYR A 251 -11.67 0.30 -14.45
N LEU A 252 -11.91 -0.95 -14.03
CA LEU A 252 -10.88 -1.96 -13.80
C LEU A 252 -10.15 -2.36 -15.09
N LYS A 253 -10.89 -2.50 -16.21
CA LYS A 253 -10.30 -2.77 -17.52
C LYS A 253 -9.37 -1.62 -17.97
N GLU A 254 -9.79 -0.37 -17.79
CA GLU A 254 -8.93 0.78 -18.10
C GLU A 254 -7.69 0.82 -17.22
N TRP A 255 -7.82 0.51 -15.93
CA TRP A 255 -6.66 0.39 -15.05
C TRP A 255 -5.67 -0.67 -15.56
N LEU A 256 -6.17 -1.86 -15.93
CA LEU A 256 -5.37 -2.93 -16.51
C LEU A 256 -4.66 -2.50 -17.79
N GLU A 257 -5.37 -1.85 -18.71
CA GLU A 257 -4.82 -1.38 -19.99
C GLU A 257 -3.79 -0.27 -19.85
N ASN A 258 -3.84 0.51 -18.76
CA ASN A 258 -2.87 1.56 -18.49
C ASN A 258 -1.55 1.03 -17.92
N CYS A 259 -1.57 -0.13 -17.25
CA CYS A 259 -0.38 -0.74 -16.66
C CYS A 259 0.64 -1.14 -17.74
N SER A 260 1.89 -0.70 -17.55
CA SER A 260 2.99 -0.92 -18.49
C SER A 260 3.56 -2.34 -18.44
N SER A 261 3.63 -2.97 -17.26
CA SER A 261 4.26 -4.29 -17.09
C SER A 261 3.27 -5.45 -16.92
N VAL A 262 3.74 -6.67 -17.21
CA VAL A 262 2.96 -7.91 -17.05
C VAL A 262 2.62 -8.13 -15.56
N GLU A 263 3.53 -7.82 -14.66
CA GLU A 263 3.41 -7.99 -13.22
C GLU A 263 2.34 -7.05 -12.64
N GLN A 264 2.33 -5.78 -13.07
CA GLN A 264 1.29 -4.82 -12.72
C GLN A 264 -0.08 -5.31 -13.20
N ARG A 265 -0.18 -5.76 -14.46
CA ARG A 265 -1.43 -6.27 -15.02
C ARG A 265 -1.91 -7.53 -14.30
N ALA A 266 -1.00 -8.43 -13.95
CA ALA A 266 -1.30 -9.61 -13.15
C ALA A 266 -1.85 -9.24 -11.76
N PHE A 267 -1.30 -8.19 -11.13
CA PHE A 267 -1.84 -7.66 -9.87
C PHE A 267 -3.27 -7.10 -10.04
N VAL A 268 -3.51 -6.27 -11.06
CA VAL A 268 -4.85 -5.71 -11.34
C VAL A 268 -5.88 -6.81 -11.55
N ARG A 269 -5.53 -7.89 -12.25
CA ARG A 269 -6.42 -9.05 -12.41
C ARG A 269 -6.77 -9.72 -11.08
N LYS A 270 -5.81 -9.86 -10.15
CA LYS A 270 -6.08 -10.42 -8.81
C LYS A 270 -7.04 -9.54 -8.01
N VAL A 271 -6.85 -8.22 -8.08
CA VAL A 271 -7.76 -7.27 -7.43
C VAL A 271 -9.14 -7.37 -8.05
N SER A 272 -9.25 -7.30 -9.38
CA SER A 272 -10.50 -7.42 -10.13
C SER A 272 -11.25 -8.71 -9.79
N GLN A 273 -10.54 -9.86 -9.76
CA GLN A 273 -11.12 -11.15 -9.40
C GLN A 273 -11.66 -11.17 -7.97
N SER A 274 -11.03 -10.44 -7.04
CA SER A 274 -11.51 -10.33 -5.65
C SER A 274 -12.87 -9.62 -5.55
N PHE A 275 -13.22 -8.80 -6.54
CA PHE A 275 -14.53 -8.17 -6.70
C PHE A 275 -15.49 -8.95 -7.61
N GLY A 276 -15.13 -10.16 -8.06
CA GLY A 276 -15.97 -10.97 -8.95
C GLY A 276 -15.88 -10.58 -10.44
N HIS A 277 -14.97 -9.70 -10.83
CA HIS A 277 -14.77 -9.30 -12.22
C HIS A 277 -13.58 -10.04 -12.84
N VAL A 278 -13.83 -10.86 -13.86
CA VAL A 278 -12.77 -11.59 -14.58
C VAL A 278 -12.34 -10.80 -15.81
N LEU A 279 -11.15 -10.20 -15.75
CA LEU A 279 -10.57 -9.49 -16.90
C LEU A 279 -9.82 -10.43 -17.84
N PRO A 280 -9.65 -10.07 -19.13
CA PRO A 280 -8.96 -10.91 -20.11
C PRO A 280 -7.53 -11.29 -19.67
N PRO A 281 -7.06 -12.50 -19.98
CA PRO A 281 -5.66 -12.90 -19.71
C PRO A 281 -4.66 -12.06 -20.52
N GLU A 282 -3.37 -12.15 -20.21
CA GLU A 282 -2.35 -11.58 -21.09
C GLU A 282 -2.48 -12.23 -22.48
N SER A 283 -2.57 -11.41 -23.52
CA SER A 283 -2.45 -11.91 -24.89
C SER A 283 -0.99 -12.28 -25.13
N ASN A 284 -0.74 -13.52 -25.57
CA ASN A 284 0.54 -13.90 -26.17
C ASN A 284 0.68 -13.17 -27.52
N GLY A 285 1.01 -11.89 -27.51
CA GLY A 285 1.42 -11.17 -28.71
C GLY A 285 2.72 -11.78 -29.24
N PRO A 286 2.89 -11.94 -30.56
CA PRO A 286 4.10 -12.54 -31.10
C PRO A 286 5.33 -11.72 -30.70
N LEU A 287 6.41 -12.40 -30.30
CA LEU A 287 7.75 -11.79 -30.30
C LEU A 287 7.95 -11.21 -31.70
N ASN A 288 8.15 -9.89 -31.80
CA ASN A 288 8.54 -9.26 -33.04
C ASN A 288 9.81 -9.96 -33.55
N SER A 289 9.67 -10.86 -34.52
CA SER A 289 10.77 -11.30 -35.37
C SER A 289 11.16 -10.08 -36.19
N SER A 290 12.29 -9.48 -35.82
CA SER A 290 13.02 -8.48 -36.58
C SER A 290 13.00 -8.87 -38.05
N THR A 291 12.30 -8.08 -38.85
CA THR A 291 12.33 -8.21 -40.30
C THR A 291 13.69 -7.72 -40.75
N GLU A 292 14.54 -8.66 -41.19
CA GLU A 292 15.70 -8.36 -42.02
C GLU A 292 15.24 -7.51 -43.20
N ILE A 293 15.77 -6.28 -43.28
CA ILE A 293 15.74 -5.50 -44.50
C ILE A 293 17.04 -5.80 -45.25
N LYS A 294 16.87 -6.32 -46.47
CA LYS A 294 17.91 -6.52 -47.49
C LYS A 294 18.63 -5.22 -47.84
#